data_AF-A0A8C7YC48-F1
#
_entry.id   AF-A0A8C7YC48-F1
#
_cell.length_a   1.000
_cell.length_b   1.000
_cell.length_c   1.000
_cell.angle_alpha   90.00
_cell.angle_beta   90.00
_cell.angle_gamma   90.00
#
_symmetry.space_group_name_H-M   'P 1'
#
loop_
_entity.id
_entity.type
_entity.pdbx_description
1 polymer ?
#
loop_
_entity_poly.entity_id
_entity_poly.type
_entity_poly.pdbx_seq_one_letter_code
_entity_poly.pdbx_strand_id
1 'polypeptide(L)'
;MGHAPFDVRSSRFHGNFNLPTAETAEHNLISMGKIYQVVVHGLRGEKMVIDLCNTEEQMQKMTVLQLKEKIAQRLPESAGEESLRLIFTDKMLDTDSKLLSEYGIQNLSVIHMVIKVPGGL
;
A
#
# COMPACT_ATOMS: atom_id res chain seq x y z
N MET A 1 33.50 -51.61 39.89
CA MET A 1 32.28 -52.19 39.30
C MET A 1 31.08 -51.55 39.97
N GLY A 2 30.35 -50.72 39.25
CA GLY A 2 29.12 -50.06 39.70
C GLY A 2 28.34 -49.68 38.45
N HIS A 3 27.11 -50.19 38.33
CA HIS A 3 26.23 -50.09 37.18
C HIS A 3 25.68 -48.67 36.95
N ALA A 4 25.30 -48.46 35.69
CA ALA A 4 24.68 -47.35 34.95
C ALA A 4 23.32 -46.86 35.57
N PRO A 5 22.51 -45.93 34.97
CA PRO A 5 22.54 -45.51 33.56
C PRO A 5 22.00 -44.10 33.16
N PHE A 6 22.02 -43.85 31.83
CA PHE A 6 21.21 -42.95 30.98
C PHE A 6 20.80 -41.56 31.48
N ASP A 7 21.19 -40.52 30.73
CA ASP A 7 20.24 -39.44 30.41
C ASP A 7 20.54 -38.80 29.04
N VAL A 8 19.52 -38.17 28.49
CA VAL A 8 19.13 -38.12 27.10
C VAL A 8 19.58 -36.82 26.41
N ARG A 9 20.14 -37.01 25.22
CA ARG A 9 20.21 -36.11 24.07
C ARG A 9 19.30 -34.87 24.13
N SER A 10 19.85 -33.72 24.56
CA SER A 10 19.22 -32.40 24.38
C SER A 10 19.87 -31.68 23.19
N SER A 11 19.39 -32.00 21.99
CA SER A 11 19.63 -31.17 20.81
C SER A 11 18.80 -29.89 20.95
N ARG A 12 19.43 -28.86 21.53
CA ARG A 12 18.85 -27.52 21.65
C ARG A 12 18.87 -26.87 20.27
N PHE A 13 17.81 -27.12 19.49
CA PHE A 13 17.42 -26.34 18.33
C PHE A 13 17.24 -24.88 18.79
N HIS A 14 18.20 -24.00 18.50
CA HIS A 14 17.92 -22.57 18.43
C HIS A 14 17.22 -22.34 17.09
N GLY A 15 15.92 -22.58 17.07
CA GLY A 15 15.06 -21.95 16.08
C GLY A 15 15.14 -20.45 16.31
N ASN A 16 15.54 -19.69 15.30
CA ASN A 16 15.33 -18.25 15.25
C ASN A 16 13.82 -18.02 15.27
N PHE A 17 13.26 -17.94 16.48
CA PHE A 17 11.95 -17.40 16.73
C PHE A 17 12.05 -15.92 16.40
N ASN A 18 11.74 -15.56 15.15
CA ASN A 18 11.40 -14.20 14.82
C ASN A 18 10.16 -13.87 15.64
N LEU A 19 10.36 -13.25 16.80
CA LEU A 19 9.30 -12.46 17.41
C LEU A 19 8.91 -11.41 16.37
N PRO A 20 7.65 -11.32 15.94
CA PRO A 20 7.21 -10.15 15.21
C PRO A 20 7.43 -8.95 16.14
N THR A 21 8.38 -8.09 15.80
CA THR A 21 8.61 -6.81 16.48
C THR A 21 7.26 -6.10 16.60
N ALA A 22 6.95 -5.59 17.78
CA ALA A 22 5.65 -4.99 18.13
C ALA A 22 5.19 -3.86 17.18
N GLU A 23 6.07 -3.36 16.31
CA GLU A 23 5.76 -2.45 15.20
C GLU A 23 4.75 -3.03 14.19
N THR A 24 4.60 -4.35 14.11
CA THR A 24 3.61 -4.98 13.21
C THR A 24 2.20 -5.05 13.82
N ALA A 25 2.06 -4.91 15.15
CA ALA A 25 0.77 -4.96 15.83
C ALA A 25 0.02 -3.61 15.85
N GLU A 26 0.74 -2.49 15.75
CA GLU A 26 0.11 -1.16 15.62
C GLU A 26 -0.66 -1.02 14.29
N HIS A 27 -0.33 -1.81 13.28
CA HIS A 27 -1.01 -1.78 11.99
C HIS A 27 -2.42 -2.41 12.02
N ASN A 28 -2.79 -3.13 13.09
CA ASN A 28 -4.10 -3.77 13.25
C ASN A 28 -5.02 -3.07 14.25
N LEU A 29 -4.57 -1.98 14.89
CA LEU A 29 -5.45 -1.14 15.71
C LEU A 29 -5.85 0.13 14.95
N ILE A 30 -6.29 -0.02 13.70
CA ILE A 30 -7.07 1.03 13.04
C ILE A 30 -8.40 1.15 13.80
N SER A 31 -8.36 2.07 14.77
CA SER A 31 -9.49 2.69 15.43
C SER A 31 -10.67 2.79 14.47
N MET A 32 -11.88 2.65 15.03
CA MET A 32 -13.17 2.97 14.44
C MET A 32 -13.27 4.45 14.01
N GLY A 33 -12.37 4.89 13.13
CA GLY A 33 -12.22 6.22 12.57
C GLY A 33 -12.30 6.11 11.06
N LYS A 34 -12.91 7.12 10.42
CA LYS A 34 -13.17 7.14 8.98
C LYS A 34 -11.90 6.81 8.19
N ILE A 35 -11.94 5.74 7.41
CA ILE A 35 -10.87 5.41 6.47
C ILE A 35 -11.09 6.24 5.21
N TYR A 36 -10.10 7.06 4.87
CA TYR A 36 -10.05 7.80 3.62
C TYR A 36 -9.51 6.86 2.54
N GLN A 37 -10.40 6.53 1.62
CA GLN A 37 -10.10 5.66 0.49
C GLN A 37 -10.36 6.41 -0.81
N VAL A 38 -9.72 6.00 -1.89
CA VAL A 38 -10.03 6.46 -3.25
C VAL A 38 -10.29 5.26 -4.15
N VAL A 39 -11.11 5.48 -5.17
CA VAL A 39 -11.43 4.45 -6.17
C VAL A 39 -10.58 4.71 -7.39
N VAL A 40 -9.76 3.75 -7.77
CA VAL A 40 -8.96 3.80 -8.99
C VAL A 40 -9.62 2.91 -10.04
N HIS A 41 -10.03 3.50 -11.15
CA HIS A 41 -10.48 2.78 -12.33
C HIS A 41 -9.25 2.34 -13.14
N GLY A 42 -9.04 1.03 -13.23
CA GLY A 42 -8.00 0.43 -14.05
C GLY A 42 -8.38 0.34 -15.53
N LEU A 43 -7.39 0.00 -16.34
CA LEU A 43 -7.45 -0.14 -17.80
C LEU A 43 -8.49 -1.17 -18.31
N ARG A 44 -8.81 -2.21 -17.53
CA ARG A 44 -9.77 -3.26 -17.91
C ARG A 44 -11.18 -2.98 -17.39
N GLY A 45 -11.42 -1.78 -16.86
CA GLY A 45 -12.68 -1.42 -16.18
C GLY A 45 -12.80 -1.98 -14.76
N GLU A 46 -11.75 -2.63 -14.25
CA GLU A 46 -11.67 -3.08 -12.86
C GLU A 46 -11.50 -1.88 -11.93
N LYS A 47 -12.21 -1.88 -10.80
CA LYS A 47 -12.17 -0.81 -9.79
C LYS A 47 -11.38 -1.30 -8.59
N MET A 48 -10.36 -0.55 -8.22
CA MET A 48 -9.49 -0.86 -7.08
C MET A 48 -9.70 0.21 -6.01
N VAL A 49 -9.90 -0.20 -4.76
CA VAL A 49 -10.01 0.74 -3.65
C VAL A 49 -8.65 0.85 -2.98
N ILE A 50 -8.16 2.06 -2.83
CA ILE A 50 -6.83 2.35 -2.26
C ILE A 50 -7.01 3.09 -0.95
N ASP A 51 -6.53 2.49 0.13
CA ASP A 51 -6.50 3.10 1.45
C ASP A 51 -5.41 4.16 1.52
N LEU A 52 -5.81 5.42 1.69
CA LEU A 52 -4.89 6.54 1.82
C LEU A 52 -4.47 6.74 3.27
N CYS A 53 -5.45 7.01 4.15
CA CYS A 53 -5.20 7.23 5.56
C CYS A 53 -6.46 7.13 6.43
N ASN A 54 -6.29 7.25 7.74
CA ASN A 54 -7.38 7.20 8.73
C ASN A 54 -7.62 8.56 9.43
N THR A 55 -6.80 9.58 9.16
CA THR A 55 -6.97 10.92 9.73
C THR A 55 -7.15 11.97 8.64
N GLU A 56 -7.93 13.00 8.97
CA GLU A 56 -8.19 14.13 8.08
C GLU A 56 -6.91 14.95 7.82
N GLU A 57 -6.07 15.14 8.84
CA GLU A 57 -4.79 15.85 8.70
C GLU A 57 -3.87 15.15 7.68
N GLN A 58 -3.82 13.82 7.70
CA GLN A 58 -3.07 13.04 6.72
C GLN A 58 -3.67 13.18 5.32
N MET A 59 -5.00 13.21 5.20
CA MET A 59 -5.67 13.42 3.92
C MET A 59 -5.37 14.82 3.34
N GLN A 60 -5.39 15.86 4.17
CA GLN A 60 -5.13 17.24 3.75
C GLN A 60 -3.67 17.45 3.34
N LYS A 61 -2.72 16.82 4.03
CA LYS A 61 -1.29 16.90 3.69
C LYS A 61 -0.82 15.84 2.67
N MET A 62 -1.72 14.99 2.19
CA MET A 62 -1.40 13.96 1.22
C MET A 62 -1.06 14.59 -0.12
N THR A 63 0.08 14.20 -0.69
CA THR A 63 0.52 14.65 -2.01
C THR A 63 0.14 13.65 -3.09
N VAL A 64 0.18 14.10 -4.34
CA VAL A 64 0.04 13.23 -5.51
C VAL A 64 1.10 12.12 -5.51
N LEU A 65 2.33 12.42 -5.08
CA LEU A 65 3.40 11.42 -4.96
C LEU A 65 2.98 10.24 -4.09
N GLN A 66 2.51 10.53 -2.88
CA GLN A 66 2.11 9.49 -1.92
C GLN A 66 0.93 8.66 -2.44
N LEU A 67 -0.02 9.28 -3.14
CA LEU A 67 -1.10 8.57 -3.81
C LEU A 67 -0.58 7.62 -4.89
N LYS A 68 0.34 8.09 -5.74
CA LYS A 68 0.98 7.25 -6.78
C LYS A 68 1.69 6.05 -6.16
N GLU A 69 2.48 6.27 -5.10
CA GLU A 69 3.18 5.21 -4.38
C GLU A 69 2.21 4.20 -3.76
N LYS A 70 1.10 4.65 -3.18
CA LYS A 70 0.05 3.77 -2.63
C LYS A 70 -0.62 2.94 -3.71
N ILE A 71 -0.89 3.54 -4.87
CA ILE A 71 -1.45 2.85 -6.03
C ILE A 71 -0.44 1.82 -6.54
N ALA A 72 0.81 2.21 -6.78
CA ALA A 72 1.87 1.33 -7.25
C ALA A 72 2.08 0.11 -6.32
N GLN A 73 2.06 0.33 -5.00
CA GLN A 73 2.14 -0.75 -4.01
C GLN A 73 0.95 -1.72 -4.03
N ARG A 74 -0.22 -1.27 -4.51
CA ARG A 74 -1.42 -2.12 -4.63
C ARG A 74 -1.56 -2.74 -6.01
N LEU A 75 -0.88 -2.18 -7.00
CA LEU A 75 -0.85 -2.74 -8.34
C LEU A 75 0.06 -3.98 -8.36
N PRO A 76 -0.31 -5.01 -9.14
CA PRO A 76 0.58 -6.13 -9.36
C PRO A 76 1.83 -5.66 -10.12
N GLU A 77 2.97 -6.29 -9.82
CA GLU A 77 4.31 -6.06 -10.42
C GLU A 77 4.36 -6.01 -11.97
N SER A 78 3.27 -6.40 -12.64
CA SER A 78 3.11 -6.32 -14.09
C SER A 78 2.86 -4.89 -14.61
N ALA A 79 2.43 -3.95 -13.75
CA ALA A 79 2.22 -2.56 -14.12
C ALA A 79 3.48 -1.72 -13.82
N GLY A 80 4.37 -1.58 -14.81
CA GLY A 80 5.57 -0.73 -14.68
C GLY A 80 5.20 0.73 -14.36
N GLU A 81 5.71 1.25 -13.25
CA GLU A 81 5.48 2.62 -12.74
C GLU A 81 5.69 3.71 -13.79
N GLU A 82 6.65 3.52 -14.69
CA GLU A 82 7.04 4.50 -15.71
C GLU A 82 5.96 4.79 -16.76
N SER A 83 4.95 3.92 -16.88
CA SER A 83 3.91 4.03 -17.91
C SER A 83 2.54 4.45 -17.35
N LEU A 84 2.41 4.69 -16.05
CA LEU A 84 1.11 4.97 -15.45
C LEU A 84 0.82 6.48 -15.43
N ARG A 85 -0.37 6.88 -15.89
CA ARG A 85 -0.90 8.23 -15.67
C ARG A 85 -2.20 8.16 -14.88
N LEU A 86 -2.30 9.03 -13.89
CA LEU A 86 -3.49 9.20 -13.07
C LEU A 86 -4.23 10.46 -13.50
N ILE A 87 -5.52 10.33 -13.73
CA ILE A 87 -6.40 11.41 -14.20
C ILE A 87 -7.57 11.52 -13.24
N PHE A 88 -7.77 12.71 -12.68
CA PHE A 88 -8.90 13.02 -11.81
C PHE A 88 -9.70 14.17 -12.41
N THR A 89 -11.00 13.97 -12.65
CA THR A 89 -11.94 14.99 -13.13
C THR A 89 -11.41 15.88 -14.27
N ASP A 90 -10.67 15.31 -15.23
CA ASP A 90 -9.99 15.99 -16.37
C ASP A 90 -8.57 16.54 -16.08
N LYS A 91 -8.12 16.53 -14.82
CA LYS A 91 -6.76 16.93 -14.44
C LYS A 91 -5.83 15.72 -14.34
N MET A 92 -4.72 15.76 -15.07
CA MET A 92 -3.63 14.80 -14.87
C MET A 92 -2.87 15.12 -13.58
N LEU A 93 -2.67 14.10 -12.75
CA LEU A 93 -1.89 14.21 -11.50
C LEU A 93 -0.39 14.08 -11.82
N ASP A 94 0.11 15.00 -12.63
CA ASP A 94 1.52 15.01 -13.07
C ASP A 94 2.42 15.69 -12.02
N THR A 95 1.88 16.69 -11.30
CA THR A 95 2.63 17.41 -10.27
C THR A 95 2.60 16.69 -8.92
N ASP A 96 3.71 16.03 -8.60
CA ASP A 96 3.91 15.26 -7.36
C ASP A 96 3.84 16.09 -6.08
N SER A 97 4.35 17.33 -6.11
CA SER A 97 4.37 18.24 -4.95
C SER A 97 3.02 18.84 -4.61
N LYS A 98 1.98 18.59 -5.42
CA LYS A 98 0.65 19.18 -5.23
C LYS A 98 -0.21 18.26 -4.36
N LEU A 99 -0.96 18.87 -3.45
CA LEU A 99 -1.82 18.15 -2.51
C LEU A 99 -3.04 17.56 -3.22
N LEU A 100 -3.55 16.44 -2.72
CA LEU A 100 -4.78 15.83 -3.24
C LEU A 100 -5.99 16.78 -3.12
N SER A 101 -6.08 17.47 -1.98
CA SER A 101 -7.14 18.47 -1.74
C SER A 101 -7.11 19.62 -2.75
N GLU A 102 -5.94 20.01 -3.26
CA GLU A 102 -5.80 21.07 -4.28
C GLU A 102 -6.37 20.67 -5.65
N TYR A 103 -6.44 19.36 -5.93
CA TYR A 103 -7.13 18.84 -7.11
C TYR A 103 -8.63 18.65 -6.88
N GLY A 104 -9.11 18.79 -5.63
CA GLY A 104 -10.47 18.44 -5.22
C GLY A 104 -10.66 16.94 -4.94
N ILE A 105 -9.57 16.18 -4.78
CA ILE A 105 -9.62 14.76 -4.46
C ILE A 105 -9.98 14.62 -2.98
N GLN A 106 -11.05 13.88 -2.72
CA GLN A 106 -11.62 13.62 -1.41
C GLN A 106 -11.74 12.11 -1.15
N ASN A 107 -12.29 11.73 0.00
CA ASN A 107 -12.68 10.34 0.23
C ASN A 107 -13.66 9.87 -0.85
N LEU A 108 -13.50 8.62 -1.27
CA LEU A 108 -14.31 7.97 -2.31
C LEU A 108 -14.22 8.64 -3.68
N SER A 109 -13.25 9.54 -3.90
CA SER A 109 -13.01 10.12 -5.22
C SER A 109 -12.56 9.06 -6.22
N VAL A 110 -13.02 9.22 -7.47
CA VAL A 110 -12.72 8.29 -8.57
C VAL A 110 -11.59 8.85 -9.43
N ILE A 111 -10.47 8.13 -9.47
CA ILE A 111 -9.30 8.43 -10.28
C ILE A 111 -9.23 7.43 -11.42
N HIS A 112 -9.07 7.91 -12.64
CA HIS A 112 -8.88 7.08 -13.82
C HIS A 112 -7.39 6.84 -14.01
N MET A 113 -6.99 5.57 -14.02
CA MET A 113 -5.63 5.16 -14.31
C MET A 113 -5.56 4.72 -15.77
N VAL A 114 -4.63 5.31 -16.52
CA VAL A 114 -4.34 4.93 -17.90
C VAL A 114 -2.88 4.51 -18.00
N ILE A 115 -2.62 3.47 -18.80
CA ILE A 115 -1.27 3.03 -19.12
C ILE A 115 -0.89 3.62 -20.46
N LYS A 116 0.27 4.25 -20.53
CA LYS A 116 0.94 4.56 -21.80
C LYS A 116 1.45 3.23 -22.34
N VAL A 117 0.67 2.59 -23.21
CA VAL A 117 1.16 1.43 -23.94
C VAL A 117 2.40 1.85 -24.73
N PRO A 118 3.57 1.21 -24.56
CA PRO A 118 4.64 1.38 -25.53
C PRO A 118 4.07 0.88 -26.86
N GLY A 119 3.98 1.77 -27.85
CA GLY A 119 3.50 1.41 -29.18
C GLY A 119 4.28 0.21 -29.67
N GLY A 120 3.55 -0.84 -30.07
CA GLY A 120 4.11 -2.11 -30.52
C GLY A 120 5.11 -1.94 -31.66
N LEU A 121 6.02 -2.91 -31.74
CA LEU A 121 6.85 -3.20 -32.92
C LEU A 121 6.03 -3.19 -34.22
#